data_AF-A0A929K618-F1
#
_entry.id   AF-A0A929K618-F1
#
_cell.length_a   1.000
_cell.length_b   1.000
_cell.length_c   1.000
_cell.angle_alpha   90.00
_cell.angle_beta   90.00
_cell.angle_gamma   90.00
#
_symmetry.space_group_name_H-M   'P 1'
#
loop_
_entity.id
_entity.type
_entity.pdbx_description
1 polymer ?
#
loop_
_entity_poly.entity_id
_entity_poly.type
_entity_poly.pdbx_seq_one_letter_code
_entity_poly.pdbx_strand_id
1 'polypeptide(L)'
;DSLFYVEPLEGMLTEREIYGLLLIDRRECTIGILRGNRVDMLNYKTSQVPGKHGRGGQSQRRFERLTEIAAHEWFVKCGEKASEIFLAEENIKGILVGGPGPTKHYFIDENYLHYEIQDKIVDLFDTGYTDEFGLKELVTSASGTMTDLKISKEKKVMKRFLKEITKTKGSLALYGEQQVRKALEMGVVDTLILSEGLRKYRVKLKCTSCDYTEELTLGEDALNDFNPPNCSKCETSTPMEIDEK
;
A
#
# COMPACT_ATOMS: atom_id res chain seq x y z
N ASP A 1 24.15 -23.64 12.96
CA ASP A 1 22.79 -23.17 12.64
C ASP A 1 22.54 -23.24 11.15
N SER A 2 21.66 -24.16 10.75
CA SER A 2 21.28 -24.43 9.36
C SER A 2 19.81 -24.06 9.15
N LEU A 3 19.42 -22.86 9.60
CA LEU A 3 18.06 -22.36 9.36
C LEU A 3 18.00 -21.75 7.96
N PHE A 4 16.91 -21.98 7.25
CA PHE A 4 16.69 -21.38 5.94
C PHE A 4 16.55 -19.86 6.10
N TYR A 5 17.33 -19.13 5.31
CA TYR A 5 17.27 -17.67 5.26
C TYR A 5 16.10 -17.22 4.39
N VAL A 6 14.93 -17.05 5.01
CA VAL A 6 13.65 -16.77 4.32
C VAL A 6 13.26 -15.29 4.29
N GLU A 7 13.95 -14.42 5.04
CA GLU A 7 13.64 -12.98 5.14
C GLU A 7 13.49 -12.28 3.77
N PRO A 8 14.33 -12.55 2.74
CA PRO A 8 14.15 -11.91 1.44
C PRO A 8 12.87 -12.35 0.73
N LEU A 9 12.46 -13.60 0.91
CA LEU A 9 11.25 -14.16 0.29
C LEU A 9 9.99 -13.60 0.94
N GLU A 10 10.00 -13.42 2.27
CA GLU A 10 8.91 -12.75 2.99
C GLU A 10 8.74 -11.30 2.50
N GLY A 11 9.85 -10.58 2.30
CA GLY A 11 9.83 -9.24 1.72
C GLY A 11 9.25 -9.17 0.30
N MET A 12 9.36 -10.25 -0.48
CA MET A 12 8.81 -10.34 -1.85
C MET A 12 7.30 -10.60 -1.88
N LEU A 13 6.71 -11.19 -0.83
CA LEU A 13 5.28 -11.51 -0.74
C LEU A 13 4.42 -10.30 -0.36
N THR A 14 5.02 -9.25 0.19
CA THR A 14 4.31 -8.00 0.53
C THR A 14 3.72 -7.34 -0.73
N GLU A 15 2.44 -6.95 -0.69
CA GLU A 15 1.79 -6.22 -1.79
C GLU A 15 2.68 -5.05 -2.28
N ARG A 16 2.96 -5.04 -3.58
CA ARG A 16 3.75 -3.99 -4.23
C ARG A 16 2.89 -2.75 -4.41
N GLU A 17 2.70 -2.01 -3.33
CA GLU A 17 2.16 -0.66 -3.42
C GLU A 17 3.14 0.22 -4.21
N ILE A 18 2.60 0.98 -5.16
CA ILE A 18 3.36 1.94 -5.93
C ILE A 18 3.05 3.34 -5.38
N TYR A 19 4.08 4.04 -4.93
CA TYR A 19 3.98 5.44 -4.49
C TYR A 19 4.85 6.32 -5.39
N GLY A 20 4.32 7.49 -5.75
CA GLY A 20 5.11 8.54 -6.37
C GLY A 20 5.95 9.26 -5.31
N LEU A 21 7.19 9.57 -5.63
CA LEU A 21 8.09 10.35 -4.79
C LEU A 21 8.46 11.62 -5.54
N LEU A 22 8.16 12.78 -4.95
CA LEU A 22 8.50 14.08 -5.51
C LEU A 22 9.33 14.85 -4.49
N LEU A 23 10.55 15.20 -4.84
CA LEU A 23 11.37 16.14 -4.09
C LEU A 23 11.42 17.46 -4.82
N ILE A 24 11.14 18.54 -4.10
CA ILE A 24 11.12 19.88 -4.68
C ILE A 24 11.92 20.87 -3.83
N ASP A 25 12.85 21.55 -4.49
CA ASP A 25 13.54 22.73 -3.98
C ASP A 25 13.62 23.79 -5.08
N ARG A 26 13.98 25.02 -4.69
CA ARG A 26 14.32 26.10 -5.62
C ARG A 26 15.53 25.76 -6.48
N ARG A 27 16.42 24.85 -6.06
CA ARG A 27 17.66 24.49 -6.78
C ARG A 27 17.55 23.23 -7.62
N GLU A 28 16.74 22.27 -7.21
CA GLU A 28 16.65 20.98 -7.89
C GLU A 28 15.30 20.32 -7.63
N CYS A 29 14.97 19.35 -8.49
CA CYS A 29 13.77 18.56 -8.41
C CYS A 29 14.10 17.13 -8.80
N THR A 30 13.69 16.19 -7.95
CA THR A 30 13.86 14.76 -8.18
C THR A 30 12.50 14.09 -8.17
N ILE A 31 12.26 13.26 -9.18
CA ILE A 31 11.04 12.50 -9.35
C ILE A 31 11.42 11.03 -9.34
N GLY A 32 10.78 10.26 -8.46
CA GLY A 32 11.01 8.83 -8.33
C GLY A 32 9.71 8.07 -8.09
N ILE A 33 9.81 6.74 -8.14
CA ILE A 33 8.73 5.84 -7.80
C ILE A 33 9.24 4.83 -6.77
N LEU A 34 8.45 4.59 -5.74
CA LEU A 34 8.62 3.50 -4.80
C LEU A 34 7.78 2.32 -5.26
N ARG A 35 8.41 1.17 -5.51
CA ARG A 35 7.74 -0.11 -5.83
C ARG A 35 8.11 -1.13 -4.76
N GLY A 36 7.22 -1.31 -3.77
CA GLY A 36 7.55 -2.12 -2.59
C GLY A 36 8.74 -1.52 -1.83
N ASN A 37 9.88 -2.22 -1.83
CA ASN A 37 11.12 -1.78 -1.15
C ASN A 37 12.12 -1.10 -2.09
N ARG A 38 11.84 -1.02 -3.40
CA ARG A 38 12.77 -0.47 -4.39
C ARG A 38 12.39 0.95 -4.73
N VAL A 39 13.37 1.85 -4.65
CA VAL A 39 13.25 3.24 -5.10
C VAL A 39 13.91 3.35 -6.46
N ASP A 40 13.13 3.75 -7.46
CA ASP A 40 13.62 4.03 -8.81
C ASP A 40 13.55 5.54 -9.07
N MET A 41 14.69 6.18 -9.32
CA MET A 41 14.73 7.58 -9.75
C MET A 41 14.41 7.64 -11.26
N LEU A 42 13.40 8.42 -11.63
CA LEU A 42 12.97 8.57 -13.02
C LEU A 42 13.41 9.89 -13.65
N ASN A 43 13.52 10.94 -12.83
CA ASN A 43 13.96 12.23 -13.31
C ASN A 43 14.73 12.98 -12.24
N TYR A 44 15.78 13.67 -12.67
CA TYR A 44 16.51 14.63 -11.86
C TYR A 44 16.76 15.87 -12.72
N LYS A 45 16.43 17.04 -12.19
CA LYS A 45 16.67 18.32 -12.84
C LYS A 45 17.21 19.32 -11.85
N THR A 46 18.08 20.20 -12.33
CA THR A 46 18.60 21.35 -11.60
C THR A 46 18.03 22.65 -12.17
N SER A 47 17.85 23.63 -11.30
CA SER A 47 17.32 24.94 -11.63
C SER A 47 18.45 25.93 -11.93
N GLN A 48 18.09 27.04 -12.57
CA GLN A 48 18.95 28.22 -12.71
C GLN A 48 18.40 29.39 -11.89
N VAL A 49 17.61 29.11 -10.84
CA VAL A 49 17.00 30.15 -10.01
C VAL A 49 18.11 30.89 -9.26
N PRO A 50 18.21 32.22 -9.42
CA PRO A 50 19.23 33.00 -8.73
C PRO A 50 19.08 32.88 -7.22
N GLY A 51 20.19 32.59 -6.52
CA GLY A 51 20.20 32.55 -5.06
C GLY A 51 19.92 33.92 -4.42
N LYS A 52 19.61 33.91 -3.12
CA LYS A 52 19.35 35.14 -2.37
C LYS A 52 20.60 36.03 -2.37
N HIS A 53 20.47 37.26 -2.85
CA HIS A 53 21.54 38.24 -2.79
C HIS A 53 21.59 38.89 -1.40
N GLY A 54 22.78 38.91 -0.78
CA GLY A 54 22.99 39.51 0.54
C GLY A 54 23.27 41.02 0.54
N ARG A 55 23.27 41.68 -0.63
CA ARG A 55 23.57 43.11 -0.77
C ARG A 55 22.27 43.90 -0.99
N GLY A 56 21.95 44.79 -0.04
CA GLY A 56 20.81 45.69 -0.13
C GLY A 56 21.02 46.84 -1.13
N GLY A 57 19.94 47.54 -1.49
CA GLY A 57 19.99 48.72 -2.37
C GLY A 57 18.70 48.97 -3.15
N GLN A 58 18.68 50.02 -3.97
CA GLN A 58 17.49 50.41 -4.76
C GLN A 58 17.04 49.32 -5.74
N SER A 59 17.98 48.50 -6.23
CA SER A 59 17.69 47.39 -7.13
C SER A 59 17.26 46.10 -6.42
N GLN A 60 17.29 46.02 -5.09
CA GLN A 60 17.01 44.79 -4.34
C GLN A 60 15.64 44.20 -4.67
N ARG A 61 14.58 45.03 -4.65
CA ARG A 61 13.22 44.60 -4.99
C ARG A 61 13.08 44.06 -6.42
N ARG A 62 13.88 44.61 -7.36
CA ARG A 62 13.90 44.13 -8.75
C ARG A 62 14.50 42.74 -8.83
N PHE A 63 15.62 42.49 -8.14
CA PHE A 63 16.26 41.17 -8.13
C PHE A 63 15.40 40.13 -7.43
N GLU A 64 14.77 40.48 -6.30
CA GLU A 64 13.81 39.59 -5.62
C GLU A 64 12.66 39.18 -6.55
N ARG A 65 12.08 40.13 -7.29
CA ARG A 65 11.04 39.82 -8.28
C ARG A 65 11.54 38.88 -9.38
N LEU A 66 12.74 39.11 -9.91
CA LEU A 66 13.33 38.24 -10.93
C LEU A 66 13.57 36.83 -10.40
N THR A 67 14.00 36.70 -9.15
CA THR A 67 14.16 35.40 -8.47
C THR A 67 12.84 34.67 -8.32
N GLU A 68 11.77 35.36 -7.92
CA GLU A 68 10.44 34.73 -7.77
C GLU A 68 9.84 34.32 -9.12
N ILE A 69 10.00 35.13 -10.17
CA ILE A 69 9.59 34.73 -11.54
C ILE A 69 10.34 33.48 -11.99
N ALA A 70 11.67 33.44 -11.79
CA ALA A 70 12.47 32.27 -12.13
C ALA A 70 12.07 31.03 -11.31
N ALA A 71 11.73 31.20 -10.03
CA ALA A 71 11.26 30.11 -9.18
C ALA A 71 9.90 29.58 -9.63
N HIS A 72 8.97 30.46 -10.01
CA HIS A 72 7.68 30.07 -10.57
C HIS A 72 7.85 29.25 -11.85
N GLU A 73 8.63 29.74 -12.83
CA GLU A 73 8.91 29.00 -14.06
C GLU A 73 9.59 27.65 -13.80
N TRP A 74 10.45 27.60 -12.78
CA TRP A 74 11.08 26.36 -12.35
C TRP A 74 10.04 25.36 -11.81
N PHE A 75 9.15 25.80 -10.94
CA PHE A 75 8.10 24.95 -10.37
C PHE A 75 7.10 24.47 -11.41
N VAL A 76 6.71 25.31 -12.37
CA VAL A 76 5.87 24.88 -13.50
C VAL A 76 6.53 23.72 -14.25
N LYS A 77 7.82 23.84 -14.61
CA LYS A 77 8.55 22.77 -15.31
C LYS A 77 8.63 21.47 -14.51
N CYS A 78 8.83 21.59 -13.19
CA CYS A 78 8.89 20.43 -12.30
C CYS A 78 7.52 19.76 -12.18
N GLY A 79 6.46 20.55 -11.99
CA GLY A 79 5.09 20.09 -11.85
C GLY A 79 4.56 19.42 -13.13
N GLU A 80 4.83 19.99 -14.30
CA GLU A 80 4.51 19.37 -15.59
C GLU A 80 5.20 18.02 -15.74
N LYS A 81 6.51 17.96 -15.46
CA LYS A 81 7.26 16.70 -15.63
C LYS A 81 6.86 15.63 -14.62
N ALA A 82 6.60 16.02 -13.37
CA ALA A 82 6.08 15.12 -12.34
C ALA A 82 4.70 14.59 -12.73
N SER A 83 3.82 15.47 -13.22
CA SER A 83 2.48 15.09 -13.65
C SER A 83 2.53 14.13 -14.83
N GLU A 84 3.36 14.38 -15.84
CA GLU A 84 3.57 13.48 -16.98
C GLU A 84 4.00 12.08 -16.53
N ILE A 85 4.98 12.00 -15.62
CA ILE A 85 5.51 10.72 -15.13
C ILE A 85 4.48 9.97 -14.28
N PHE A 86 3.80 10.66 -13.36
CA PHE A 86 2.85 10.02 -12.47
C PHE A 86 1.53 9.65 -13.15
N LEU A 87 1.09 10.39 -14.16
CA LEU A 87 -0.09 10.03 -14.96
C LEU A 87 0.19 8.82 -15.86
N ALA A 88 1.43 8.62 -16.30
CA ALA A 88 1.82 7.47 -17.11
C ALA A 88 1.86 6.14 -16.33
N GLU A 89 1.90 6.18 -14.99
CA GLU A 89 1.92 4.99 -14.15
C GLU A 89 0.49 4.62 -13.70
N GLU A 90 -0.05 3.58 -14.32
CA GLU A 90 -1.29 2.95 -13.88
C GLU A 90 -1.03 2.26 -12.53
N ASN A 91 -1.73 2.65 -11.46
CA ASN A 91 -1.68 2.10 -10.09
C ASN A 91 -0.84 2.83 -9.02
N ILE A 92 -0.54 4.13 -9.19
CA ILE A 92 -0.04 4.94 -8.06
C ILE A 92 -1.11 5.05 -6.96
N LYS A 93 -0.81 4.53 -5.76
CA LYS A 93 -1.69 4.62 -4.57
C LYS A 93 -1.70 6.02 -3.97
N GLY A 94 -0.58 6.74 -4.06
CA GLY A 94 -0.44 8.09 -3.55
C GLY A 94 0.92 8.68 -3.85
N ILE A 95 1.08 9.97 -3.58
CA ILE A 95 2.30 10.72 -3.85
C ILE A 95 2.80 11.34 -2.55
N LEU A 96 4.08 11.09 -2.27
CA LEU A 96 4.80 11.66 -1.14
C LEU A 96 5.63 12.83 -1.67
N VAL A 97 5.44 14.01 -1.09
CA VAL A 97 6.15 15.21 -1.51
C VAL A 97 7.12 15.62 -0.41
N GLY A 98 8.40 15.70 -0.75
CA GLY A 98 9.46 16.15 0.15
C GLY A 98 10.08 17.46 -0.33
N GLY A 99 10.64 18.22 0.60
CA GLY A 99 11.40 19.42 0.27
C GLY A 99 11.75 20.27 1.49
N PRO A 100 12.81 21.09 1.39
CA PRO A 100 13.29 21.87 2.51
C PRO A 100 12.33 23.02 2.84
N GLY A 101 11.98 23.15 4.12
CA GLY A 101 11.27 24.29 4.67
C GLY A 101 9.93 24.57 3.98
N PRO A 102 9.60 25.84 3.70
CA PRO A 102 8.28 26.21 3.16
C PRO A 102 8.13 25.93 1.65
N THR A 103 9.20 25.55 0.94
CA THR A 103 9.19 25.43 -0.52
C THR A 103 8.15 24.41 -1.02
N LYS A 104 8.05 23.25 -0.35
CA LYS A 104 7.06 22.22 -0.68
C LYS A 104 5.62 22.68 -0.48
N HIS A 105 5.35 23.48 0.57
CA HIS A 105 4.02 24.01 0.82
C HIS A 105 3.62 25.00 -0.27
N TYR A 106 4.50 25.96 -0.57
CA TYR A 106 4.29 26.90 -1.68
C TYR A 106 4.05 26.18 -3.01
N PHE A 107 4.78 25.10 -3.29
CA PHE A 107 4.61 24.32 -4.50
C PHE A 107 3.22 23.65 -4.59
N ILE A 108 2.68 23.17 -3.47
CA ILE A 108 1.35 22.54 -3.45
C ILE A 108 0.23 23.57 -3.42
N ASP A 109 0.37 24.65 -2.65
CA ASP A 109 -0.64 25.68 -2.48
C ASP A 109 -0.91 26.45 -3.79
N GLU A 110 0.11 26.62 -4.62
CA GLU A 110 0.01 27.26 -5.95
C GLU A 110 -0.43 26.31 -7.07
N ASN A 111 -0.74 25.04 -6.76
CA ASN A 111 -1.29 24.05 -7.70
C ASN A 111 -0.43 23.81 -8.97
N TYR A 112 0.89 23.65 -8.84
CA TYR A 112 1.76 23.36 -10.00
C TYR A 112 1.59 21.95 -10.59
N LEU A 113 0.94 21.04 -9.87
CA LEU A 113 0.66 19.67 -10.33
C LEU A 113 -0.70 19.59 -11.02
N HIS A 114 -0.84 18.62 -11.92
CA HIS A 114 -2.15 18.29 -12.50
C HIS A 114 -3.13 17.87 -11.39
N TYR A 115 -4.41 18.23 -11.52
CA TYR A 115 -5.42 18.04 -10.46
C TYR A 115 -5.52 16.58 -9.98
N GLU A 116 -5.47 15.60 -10.89
CA GLU A 116 -5.53 14.16 -10.53
C GLU A 116 -4.33 13.69 -9.70
N ILE A 117 -3.18 14.34 -9.88
CA ILE A 117 -1.95 14.07 -9.15
C ILE A 117 -2.01 14.78 -7.80
N GLN A 118 -2.55 16.00 -7.79
CA GLN A 118 -2.73 16.78 -6.58
C GLN A 118 -3.69 16.10 -5.58
N ASP A 119 -4.80 15.53 -6.05
CA ASP A 119 -5.75 14.79 -5.22
C ASP A 119 -5.16 13.50 -4.62
N LYS A 120 -4.05 13.01 -5.19
CA LYS A 120 -3.35 11.80 -4.73
C LYS A 120 -2.20 12.11 -3.77
N ILE A 121 -1.96 13.37 -3.42
CA ILE A 121 -0.94 13.73 -2.44
C ILE A 121 -1.35 13.19 -1.07
N VAL A 122 -0.47 12.41 -0.48
CA VAL A 122 -0.69 11.77 0.82
C VAL A 122 -0.31 12.71 1.94
N ASP A 123 0.93 13.20 1.91
CA ASP A 123 1.49 14.05 2.96
C ASP A 123 2.77 14.76 2.48
N LEU A 124 3.20 15.75 3.25
CA LEU A 124 4.36 16.59 3.01
C LEU A 124 5.45 16.31 4.03
N PHE A 125 6.67 16.07 3.57
CA PHE A 125 7.80 15.72 4.44
C PHE A 125 8.92 16.74 4.32
N ASP A 126 9.51 17.11 5.46
CA ASP A 126 10.78 17.82 5.47
C ASP A 126 11.90 16.86 5.08
N THR A 127 12.68 17.21 4.06
CA THR A 127 13.87 16.47 3.66
C THR A 127 15.08 17.42 3.63
N GLY A 128 16.24 16.92 4.07
CA GLY A 128 17.48 17.68 4.04
C GLY A 128 18.11 17.75 2.64
N TYR A 129 17.88 16.72 1.83
CA TYR A 129 18.40 16.60 0.48
C TYR A 129 17.26 16.50 -0.54
N THR A 130 17.55 16.91 -1.78
CA THR A 130 16.60 16.90 -2.90
C THR A 130 17.12 16.14 -4.12
N ASP A 131 18.09 15.25 -3.91
CA ASP A 131 18.71 14.35 -4.87
C ASP A 131 18.27 12.88 -4.62
N GLU A 132 19.04 11.89 -5.13
CA GLU A 132 18.76 10.47 -4.92
C GLU A 132 18.71 10.08 -3.43
N PHE A 133 19.58 10.67 -2.60
CA PHE A 133 19.61 10.39 -1.17
C PHE A 133 18.35 10.92 -0.49
N GLY A 134 17.87 12.08 -0.93
CA GLY A 134 16.59 12.64 -0.49
C GLY A 134 15.41 11.70 -0.74
N LEU A 135 15.43 10.86 -1.80
CA LEU A 135 14.32 9.92 -2.05
C LEU A 135 14.28 8.83 -0.99
N LYS A 136 15.45 8.34 -0.56
CA LYS A 136 15.56 7.34 0.51
C LYS A 136 15.18 7.92 1.86
N GLU A 137 15.57 9.17 2.12
CA GLU A 137 15.15 9.93 3.31
C GLU A 137 13.63 10.09 3.34
N LEU A 138 13.01 10.52 2.24
CA LEU A 138 11.57 10.67 2.10
C LEU A 138 10.81 9.36 2.40
N VAL A 139 11.27 8.24 1.85
CA VAL A 139 10.67 6.92 2.12
C VAL A 139 10.77 6.54 3.59
N THR A 140 11.91 6.84 4.23
CA THR A 140 12.13 6.57 5.65
C THR A 140 11.17 7.39 6.51
N SER A 141 11.07 8.70 6.24
CA SER A 141 10.16 9.61 6.94
C SER A 141 8.68 9.26 6.72
N ALA A 142 8.33 8.79 5.52
CA ALA A 142 6.96 8.42 5.17
C ALA A 142 6.54 7.02 5.66
N SER A 143 7.46 6.20 6.18
CA SER A 143 7.17 4.83 6.64
C SER A 143 6.04 4.77 7.67
N GLY A 144 6.00 5.72 8.61
CA GLY A 144 4.92 5.86 9.59
C GLY A 144 3.58 6.15 8.93
N THR A 145 3.52 7.19 8.09
CA THR A 145 2.30 7.59 7.37
C THR A 145 1.78 6.48 6.47
N MET A 146 2.66 5.77 5.76
CA MET A 146 2.27 4.62 4.92
C MET A 146 1.64 3.48 5.74
N THR A 147 2.17 3.22 6.94
CA THR A 147 1.61 2.22 7.87
C THR A 147 0.24 2.67 8.38
N ASP A 148 0.10 3.94 8.74
CA ASP A 148 -1.16 4.51 9.20
C ASP A 148 -2.26 4.48 8.13
N LEU A 149 -1.90 4.72 6.86
CA LEU A 149 -2.83 4.60 5.73
C LEU A 149 -3.37 3.18 5.57
N LYS A 150 -2.49 2.17 5.66
CA LYS A 150 -2.89 0.75 5.60
C LYS A 150 -3.87 0.42 6.72
N ILE A 151 -3.52 0.78 7.96
CA ILE A 151 -4.36 0.58 9.14
C ILE A 151 -5.70 1.31 8.99
N SER A 152 -5.70 2.53 8.45
CA SER A 152 -6.91 3.33 8.25
C SER A 152 -7.84 2.70 7.22
N LYS A 153 -7.28 2.15 6.13
CA LYS A 153 -8.04 1.41 5.10
C LYS A 153 -8.67 0.15 5.69
N GLU A 154 -7.92 -0.64 6.45
CA GLU A 154 -8.43 -1.82 7.15
C GLU A 154 -9.54 -1.47 8.15
N LYS A 155 -9.32 -0.43 8.96
CA LYS A 155 -10.35 0.10 9.88
C LYS A 155 -11.61 0.52 9.14
N LYS A 156 -11.51 1.12 7.95
CA LYS A 156 -12.67 1.52 7.13
C LYS A 156 -13.48 0.30 6.67
N VAL A 157 -12.80 -0.75 6.20
CA VAL A 157 -13.43 -2.02 5.83
C VAL A 157 -14.12 -2.67 7.03
N MET A 158 -13.42 -2.76 8.16
CA MET A 158 -13.97 -3.33 9.40
C MET A 158 -15.16 -2.52 9.93
N LYS A 159 -15.08 -1.18 9.88
CA LYS A 159 -16.18 -0.30 10.29
C LYS A 159 -17.42 -0.48 9.41
N ARG A 160 -17.24 -0.69 8.11
CA ARG A 160 -18.34 -1.03 7.18
C ARG A 160 -19.00 -2.35 7.59
N PHE A 161 -18.21 -3.38 7.86
CA PHE A 161 -18.70 -4.68 8.31
C PHE A 161 -19.45 -4.61 9.65
N LEU A 162 -18.87 -3.97 10.67
CA LEU A 162 -19.51 -3.81 11.98
C LEU A 162 -20.82 -3.01 11.89
N LYS A 163 -20.89 -2.01 11.01
CA LYS A 163 -22.13 -1.26 10.75
C LYS A 163 -23.23 -2.13 10.16
N GLU A 164 -22.90 -3.13 9.34
CA GLU A 164 -23.89 -4.07 8.80
C GLU A 164 -24.37 -5.07 9.87
N ILE A 165 -23.49 -5.53 10.77
CA ILE A 165 -23.86 -6.43 11.88
C ILE A 165 -24.87 -5.76 12.83
N THR A 166 -24.71 -4.46 13.10
CA THR A 166 -25.59 -3.76 14.05
C THR A 166 -26.98 -3.46 13.52
N LYS A 167 -27.25 -3.68 12.21
CA LYS A 167 -28.58 -3.48 11.63
C LYS A 167 -29.55 -4.58 12.06
N THR A 168 -30.66 -4.19 12.67
CA THR A 168 -31.69 -5.12 13.16
C THR A 168 -32.56 -5.72 12.05
N LYS A 169 -32.61 -5.09 10.86
CA LYS A 169 -33.35 -5.56 9.69
C LYS A 169 -32.54 -5.32 8.42
N GLY A 170 -32.51 -6.30 7.51
CA GLY A 170 -31.79 -6.20 6.24
C GLY A 170 -30.27 -6.14 6.40
N SER A 171 -29.71 -6.81 7.41
CA SER A 171 -28.26 -6.93 7.56
C SER A 171 -27.68 -7.72 6.37
N LEU A 172 -26.61 -7.19 5.79
CA LEU A 172 -25.86 -7.83 4.72
C LEU A 172 -24.56 -8.48 5.23
N ALA A 173 -24.32 -8.45 6.54
CA ALA A 173 -23.13 -9.07 7.13
C ALA A 173 -23.35 -10.56 7.37
N LEU A 174 -22.37 -11.35 6.95
CA LEU A 174 -22.27 -12.77 7.25
C LEU A 174 -20.97 -13.02 8.02
N TYR A 175 -21.04 -13.83 9.06
CA TYR A 175 -19.88 -14.30 9.82
C TYR A 175 -20.07 -15.78 10.11
N GLY A 176 -18.96 -16.48 10.34
CA GLY A 176 -18.94 -17.93 10.52
C GLY A 176 -18.64 -18.67 9.21
N GLU A 177 -17.76 -19.66 9.29
CA GLU A 177 -17.20 -20.35 8.14
C GLU A 177 -18.27 -20.98 7.24
N GLN A 178 -19.24 -21.69 7.84
CA GLN A 178 -20.31 -22.36 7.10
C GLN A 178 -21.21 -21.36 6.36
N GLN A 179 -21.61 -20.27 7.01
CA GLN A 179 -22.46 -19.24 6.41
C GLN A 179 -21.74 -18.52 5.27
N VAL A 180 -20.47 -18.15 5.49
CA VAL A 180 -19.64 -17.48 4.49
C VAL A 180 -19.41 -18.39 3.28
N ARG A 181 -19.13 -19.68 3.51
CA ARG A 181 -18.93 -20.65 2.42
C ARG A 181 -20.20 -20.84 1.58
N LYS A 182 -21.36 -21.01 2.21
CA LYS A 182 -22.64 -21.12 1.50
C LYS A 182 -22.91 -19.86 0.67
N ALA A 183 -22.60 -18.68 1.19
CA ALA A 183 -22.76 -17.43 0.46
C ALA A 183 -21.77 -17.27 -0.71
N LEU A 184 -20.53 -17.77 -0.55
CA LEU A 184 -19.55 -17.85 -1.64
C LEU A 184 -20.01 -18.81 -2.74
N GLU A 185 -20.54 -19.98 -2.39
CA GLU A 185 -21.12 -20.95 -3.34
C GLU A 185 -22.31 -20.37 -4.12
N MET A 186 -23.11 -19.52 -3.46
CA MET A 186 -24.22 -18.81 -4.09
C MET A 186 -23.78 -17.59 -4.92
N GLY A 187 -22.51 -17.17 -4.84
CA GLY A 187 -21.99 -16.02 -5.57
C GLY A 187 -22.52 -14.65 -5.10
N VAL A 188 -22.98 -14.53 -3.85
CA VAL A 188 -23.64 -13.32 -3.33
C VAL A 188 -22.73 -12.43 -2.45
N VAL A 189 -21.43 -12.73 -2.38
CA VAL A 189 -20.47 -12.03 -1.52
C VAL A 189 -19.81 -10.88 -2.29
N ASP A 190 -20.00 -9.64 -1.80
CA ASP A 190 -19.34 -8.43 -2.33
C ASP A 190 -17.88 -8.31 -1.86
N THR A 191 -17.62 -8.53 -0.56
CA THR A 191 -16.28 -8.41 0.03
C THR A 191 -16.06 -9.52 1.04
N LEU A 192 -15.04 -10.35 0.80
CA LEU A 192 -14.59 -11.37 1.75
C LEU A 192 -13.49 -10.78 2.65
N ILE A 193 -13.68 -10.87 3.97
CA ILE A 193 -12.69 -10.44 4.96
C ILE A 193 -12.12 -11.69 5.62
N LEU A 194 -10.81 -11.88 5.47
CA LEU A 194 -10.06 -12.97 6.11
C LEU A 194 -9.04 -12.38 7.07
N SER A 195 -8.80 -13.07 8.17
CA SER A 195 -7.71 -12.74 9.08
C SER A 195 -6.40 -13.25 8.50
N GLU A 196 -5.36 -12.42 8.49
CA GLU A 196 -4.00 -12.82 8.10
C GLU A 196 -3.45 -13.96 9.00
N GLY A 197 -3.88 -13.99 10.27
CA GLY A 197 -3.55 -15.04 11.23
C GLY A 197 -4.39 -16.31 11.09
N LEU A 198 -5.21 -16.46 10.04
CA LEU A 198 -6.02 -17.67 9.87
C LEU A 198 -5.12 -18.86 9.50
N ARG A 199 -4.83 -19.71 10.48
CA ARG A 199 -4.08 -20.97 10.32
C ARG A 199 -5.04 -22.15 10.38
N LYS A 200 -5.80 -22.34 9.31
CA LYS A 200 -6.75 -23.45 9.15
C LYS A 200 -6.56 -24.12 7.79
N TYR A 201 -6.62 -25.44 7.78
CA TYR A 201 -6.47 -26.27 6.59
C TYR A 201 -7.78 -27.02 6.33
N ARG A 202 -8.12 -27.22 5.05
CA ARG A 202 -9.29 -27.98 4.66
C ARG A 202 -8.83 -29.33 4.16
N VAL A 203 -9.17 -30.36 4.93
CA VAL A 203 -8.77 -31.73 4.67
C VAL A 203 -9.94 -32.45 4.04
N LYS A 204 -9.68 -33.12 2.92
CA LYS A 204 -10.65 -34.02 2.30
C LYS A 204 -10.36 -35.44 2.75
N LEU A 205 -11.32 -36.01 3.46
CA LEU A 205 -11.30 -37.40 3.88
C LEU A 205 -12.02 -38.25 2.85
N LYS A 206 -11.42 -39.37 2.47
CA LYS A 206 -12.02 -40.36 1.57
C LYS A 206 -12.04 -41.72 2.25
N CYS A 207 -13.19 -42.37 2.25
CA CYS A 207 -13.31 -43.75 2.66
C CYS A 207 -12.92 -44.70 1.53
N THR A 208 -11.94 -45.56 1.76
CA THR A 208 -11.48 -46.58 0.80
C THR A 208 -12.51 -47.70 0.54
N SER A 209 -13.48 -47.88 1.44
CA SER A 209 -14.45 -48.98 1.35
C SER A 209 -15.77 -48.60 0.67
N CYS A 210 -16.17 -47.33 0.69
CA CYS A 210 -17.46 -46.89 0.12
C CYS A 210 -17.37 -45.61 -0.73
N ASP A 211 -16.16 -45.13 -1.02
CA ASP A 211 -15.88 -43.88 -1.75
C ASP A 211 -16.57 -42.62 -1.18
N TYR A 212 -17.08 -42.68 0.07
CA TYR A 212 -17.63 -41.52 0.74
C TYR A 212 -16.53 -40.50 1.01
N THR A 213 -16.80 -39.24 0.64
CA THR A 213 -15.90 -38.11 0.89
C THR A 213 -16.52 -37.14 1.89
N GLU A 214 -15.73 -36.72 2.86
CA GLU A 214 -16.10 -35.69 3.83
C GLU A 214 -15.01 -34.62 3.90
N GLU A 215 -15.40 -33.36 4.04
CA GLU A 215 -14.45 -32.25 4.11
C GLU A 215 -14.52 -31.60 5.49
N LEU A 216 -13.36 -31.48 6.13
CA LEU A 216 -13.23 -30.94 7.48
C LEU A 216 -12.21 -29.82 7.48
N THR A 217 -12.52 -28.74 8.19
CA THR A 217 -11.59 -27.64 8.40
C THR A 217 -10.97 -27.77 9.78
N LEU A 218 -9.65 -27.88 9.83
CA LEU A 218 -8.88 -28.08 11.06
C LEU A 218 -7.92 -26.92 11.28
N GLY A 219 -7.68 -26.55 12.54
CA GLY A 219 -6.57 -25.64 12.88
C GLY A 219 -5.23 -26.34 12.67
N GLU A 220 -4.16 -25.56 12.47
CA GLU A 220 -2.80 -26.08 12.27
C GLU A 220 -2.35 -27.04 13.38
N ASP A 221 -2.60 -26.68 14.65
CA ASP A 221 -2.28 -27.55 15.80
C ASP A 221 -3.08 -28.87 15.76
N ALA A 222 -4.37 -28.77 15.41
CA ALA A 222 -5.26 -29.93 15.33
C ALA A 222 -4.95 -30.83 14.13
N LEU A 223 -4.33 -30.30 13.07
CA LEU A 223 -3.94 -31.06 11.88
C LEU A 223 -2.74 -31.97 12.15
N ASN A 224 -1.77 -31.51 12.93
CA ASN A 224 -0.56 -32.28 13.24
C ASN A 224 -0.88 -33.54 14.05
N ASP A 225 -1.89 -33.48 14.91
CA ASP A 225 -2.37 -34.60 15.73
C ASP A 225 -3.67 -35.22 15.19
N PHE A 226 -4.07 -34.90 13.96
CA PHE A 226 -5.35 -35.35 13.42
C PHE A 226 -5.33 -36.83 13.06
N ASN A 227 -6.09 -37.63 13.80
CA ASN A 227 -6.43 -39.00 13.42
C ASN A 227 -7.82 -39.01 12.74
N PRO A 228 -7.90 -39.44 11.47
CA PRO A 228 -9.17 -39.50 10.75
C PRO A 228 -10.20 -40.39 11.46
N PRO A 229 -11.45 -39.94 11.61
CA PRO A 229 -12.50 -40.74 12.22
C PRO A 229 -12.88 -41.93 11.32
N ASN A 230 -13.52 -42.92 11.95
CA ASN A 230 -14.15 -44.02 11.22
C ASN A 230 -15.28 -43.49 10.34
N CYS A 231 -15.45 -44.13 9.20
CA CYS A 231 -16.52 -43.84 8.24
C CYS A 231 -17.91 -43.90 8.89
N SER A 232 -18.68 -42.81 8.81
CA SER A 232 -20.04 -42.74 9.37
C SER A 232 -21.09 -43.44 8.51
N LYS A 233 -20.79 -43.71 7.23
CA LYS A 233 -21.69 -44.36 6.26
C LYS A 233 -21.49 -45.86 6.10
N CYS A 234 -20.36 -46.38 6.51
CA CYS A 234 -20.01 -47.78 6.38
C CYS A 234 -19.70 -48.30 7.78
N GLU A 235 -20.36 -49.38 8.21
CA GLU A 235 -20.16 -50.00 9.53
C GLU A 235 -18.77 -50.67 9.68
N THR A 236 -17.83 -50.32 8.82
CA THR A 236 -16.46 -50.81 8.79
C THR A 236 -15.60 -49.94 9.70
N SER A 237 -14.84 -50.57 10.59
CA SER A 237 -13.95 -49.92 11.56
C SER A 237 -12.68 -49.33 10.93
N THR A 238 -12.69 -49.06 9.62
CA THR A 238 -11.54 -48.51 8.90
C THR A 238 -11.57 -46.97 9.00
N PRO A 239 -10.50 -46.33 9.49
CA PRO A 239 -10.38 -44.89 9.49
C PRO A 239 -10.35 -44.37 8.05
N MET A 240 -10.94 -43.20 7.82
CA MET A 240 -10.86 -42.55 6.50
C MET A 240 -9.42 -42.10 6.18
N GLU A 241 -9.07 -42.00 4.91
CA GLU A 241 -7.75 -41.52 4.50
C GLU A 241 -7.81 -40.05 4.08
N ILE A 242 -6.72 -39.32 4.31
CA ILE A 242 -6.57 -37.93 3.85
C ILE A 242 -6.17 -37.96 2.37
N ASP A 243 -7.09 -37.55 1.51
CA ASP A 243 -6.92 -37.51 0.05
C ASP A 243 -6.17 -36.25 -0.38
N GLU A 244 -6.48 -35.10 0.25
CA GLU A 244 -5.87 -33.78 -0.04
C GLU A 244 -5.66 -32.98 1.27
N LYS A 245 -4.53 -32.26 1.35
CA LYS A 245 -4.16 -31.33 2.45
C LYS A 245 -4.08 -29.89 1.95
#